data_AF-A0A534Q5P2-F1
#
_entry.id   AF-A0A534Q5P2-F1
#
_cell.length_a   1.000
_cell.length_b   1.000
_cell.length_c   1.000
_cell.angle_alpha   90.00
_cell.angle_beta   90.00
_cell.angle_gamma   90.00
#
_symmetry.space_group_name_H-M   'P 1'
#
loop_
_entity.id
_entity.type
_entity.pdbx_description
1 polymer ?
#
loop_
_entity_poly.entity_id
_entity_poly.type
_entity_poly.pdbx_seq_one_letter_code
_entity_poly.pdbx_strand_id
1 'polypeptide(L)' 'MIEWSEQHELIRQTFRRFVEAEIKPNLRELEHGDTPPYAVLRKMMAAFGI' A
#
# COMPACT_ATOMS: atom_id res chain seq x y z
N MET A 1 21.54 -7.81 11.17
CA MET A 1 20.07 -7.81 11.02
C MET A 1 19.59 -6.61 11.80
N ILE A 2 18.92 -5.64 11.17
CA ILE A 2 18.26 -4.57 11.95
C ILE A 2 17.16 -5.29 12.74
N GLU A 3 17.14 -5.15 14.07
CA GLU A 3 16.06 -5.71 14.89
C GLU A 3 14.87 -4.77 14.77
N TRP A 4 13.73 -5.29 14.30
CA TRP A 4 12.51 -4.51 14.14
C TRP A 4 11.76 -4.57 15.47
N SER A 5 11.27 -3.42 15.94
CA SER A 5 10.35 -3.40 17.06
C SER A 5 9.02 -4.05 16.64
N GLU A 6 8.23 -4.49 17.62
CA GLU A 6 6.88 -5.01 17.38
C GLU A 6 6.02 -4.00 16.61
N GLN A 7 6.18 -2.70 16.91
CA GLN A 7 5.50 -1.63 16.19
C GLN A 7 5.92 -1.56 14.71
N HIS A 8 7.21 -1.70 14.41
CA HIS A 8 7.68 -1.73 13.02
C HIS A 8 7.13 -2.95 12.26
N GLU A 9 7.11 -4.12 12.89
CA GLU A 9 6.52 -5.33 12.29
C GLU A 9 5.01 -5.18 12.04
N LEU A 10 4.27 -4.56 12.97
CA LEU A 10 2.85 -4.27 12.79
C LEU A 10 2.60 -3.31 11.62
N ILE A 11 3.36 -2.21 11.52
CA ILE A 11 3.27 -1.26 10.40
C ILE A 11 3.54 -1.99 9.09
N ARG A 12 4.61 -2.78 9.04
CA ARG A 12 4.99 -3.56 7.86
C ARG A 12 3.89 -4.53 7.44
N GLN A 13 3.30 -5.26 8.40
CA GLN A 13 2.20 -6.18 8.10
C GLN A 13 0.98 -5.44 7.55
N THR A 14 0.65 -4.28 8.11
CA THR A 14 -0.49 -3.47 7.69
C THR A 14 -0.30 -2.95 6.26
N PHE A 15 0.88 -2.41 5.95
CA PHE A 15 1.23 -2.01 4.59
C PHE A 15 1.19 -3.17 3.61
N ARG A 16 1.71 -4.35 3.99
CA ARG A 16 1.65 -5.53 3.11
C ARG A 16 0.20 -5.90 2.76
N ARG A 17 -0.71 -5.91 3.74
CA ARG A 17 -2.13 -6.19 3.48
C ARG A 17 -2.75 -5.18 2.52
N PHE A 18 -2.42 -3.90 2.67
CA PHE A 18 -2.87 -2.86 1.74
C PHE A 18 -2.33 -3.09 0.32
N VAL A 19 -1.03 -3.40 0.18
CA VAL A 19 -0.42 -3.69 -1.13
C VAL A 19 -1.09 -4.88 -1.82
N GLU A 20 -1.35 -5.97 -1.09
CA GLU A 20 -2.03 -7.16 -1.64
C GLU A 20 -3.47 -6.83 -2.10
N ALA A 21 -4.19 -6.01 -1.33
CA ALA A 21 -5.59 -5.73 -1.59
C ALA A 21 -5.82 -4.64 -2.66
N GLU A 22 -4.95 -3.63 -2.71
CA GLU A 22 -5.20 -2.39 -3.45
C GLU A 22 -4.21 -2.12 -4.57
N ILE A 23 -2.95 -2.54 -4.42
CA ILE A 23 -1.91 -2.26 -5.43
C ILE A 23 -1.78 -3.43 -6.40
N LYS A 24 -1.55 -4.66 -5.90
CA LYS A 24 -1.32 -5.82 -6.76
C LYS A 24 -2.41 -6.09 -7.80
N PRO A 25 -3.72 -6.01 -7.47
CA PRO A 25 -4.78 -6.27 -8.45
C PRO A 25 -4.76 -5.27 -9.61
N ASN A 26 -4.31 -4.04 -9.34
CA ASN A 26 -4.30 -2.95 -10.31
C ASN A 26 -2.90 -2.69 -10.91
N LEU A 27 -1.90 -3.53 -10.59
CA LEU A 27 -0.49 -3.27 -10.89
C LEU A 27 -0.26 -2.98 -12.37
N ARG A 28 -0.86 -3.78 -13.25
CA ARG A 28 -0.73 -3.60 -14.71
C ARG A 28 -1.25 -2.24 -15.15
N GLU A 29 -2.45 -1.84 -14.72
CA GLU A 29 -3.05 -0.56 -15.11
C GLU A 29 -2.26 0.64 -14.57
N LEU A 30 -1.73 0.51 -13.35
CA LEU A 30 -0.89 1.52 -12.71
C LEU A 30 0.47 1.70 -13.41
N GLU A 31 1.06 0.62 -13.94
CA GLU A 31 2.36 0.65 -14.62
C GLU A 31 2.30 1.23 -16.04
N HIS A 32 1.17 1.05 -16.73
CA HIS A 32 1.05 1.44 -18.14
C HIS A 32 0.49 2.87 -18.31
N GLY A 33 0.05 3.51 -17.22
CA GLY A 33 -0.33 4.92 -17.19
C GLY A 33 -1.74 5.23 -17.71
N ASP A 34 -2.48 4.22 -18.15
CA ASP A 34 -3.87 4.37 -18.63
C ASP A 34 -4.82 4.76 -17.49
N THR A 35 -4.48 4.39 -16.24
CA THR A 35 -5.27 4.71 -15.06
C THR A 35 -4.46 5.54 -14.06
N PRO A 36 -4.88 6.80 -13.79
CA PRO A 36 -4.27 7.60 -12.74
C PRO A 36 -4.43 6.95 -11.35
N PRO A 37 -3.41 6.97 -10.47
CA PRO A 37 -3.42 6.23 -9.21
C PRO A 37 -4.35 6.82 -8.12
N TYR A 38 -5.17 7.82 -8.44
CA TYR A 38 -5.95 8.59 -7.46
C TYR A 38 -6.90 7.73 -6.62
N ALA A 39 -7.46 6.65 -7.17
CA ALA A 39 -8.32 5.75 -6.42
C ALA A 39 -7.54 5.05 -5.29
N VAL A 40 -6.36 4.50 -5.60
CA VAL A 40 -5.48 3.85 -4.63
C VAL A 40 -4.93 4.87 -3.62
N LEU A 41 -4.51 6.06 -4.08
CA LEU A 41 -4.02 7.12 -3.21
C LEU A 41 -5.08 7.58 -2.19
N ARG A 42 -6.34 7.76 -2.61
CA ARG A 42 -7.43 8.09 -1.67
C ARG A 42 -7.64 7.02 -0.61
N LYS A 43 -7.51 5.74 -0.98
CA LYS A 43 -7.61 4.63 -0.02
C LYS A 43 -6.42 4.62 0.94
N MET A 44 -5.22 4.92 0.46
CA MET A 44 -4.02 5.04 1.31
C MET A 44 -4.18 6.17 2.33
N MET A 45 -4.67 7.34 1.91
CA MET A 45 -4.99 8.47 2.78
C MET A 45 -6.02 8.07 3.85
N ALA A 46 -7.11 7.41 3.45
CA ALA A 46 -8.16 6.97 4.37
C ALA A 46 -7.68 5.90 5.37
N ALA A 47 -6.80 4.99 4.93
CA ALA A 47 -6.31 3.90 5.77
C ALA A 47 -5.22 4.33 6.75
N PHE A 48 -4.38 5.29 6.37
CA PHE A 48 -3.14 5.59 7.10
C PHE A 48 -2.99 7.05 7.55
N GLY A 49 -3.84 7.98 7.09
CA GLY A 49 -3.69 9.41 7.40
C GLY A 49 -2.43 10.05 6.80
N ILE A 50 -1.99 9.47 5.66
CA ILE A 50 -0.94 9.87 4.72
C ILE A 50 -0.77 11.36 4.47
#